data_AF-A0A7Z7IQ27-F1
#
_entry.id   AF-A0A7Z7IQ27-F1
#
_cell.length_a   1.000
_cell.length_b   1.000
_cell.length_c   1.000
_cell.angle_alpha   90.00
_cell.angle_beta   90.00
_cell.angle_gamma   90.00
#
_symmetry.space_group_name_H-M   'P 1'
#
loop_
_entity.id
_entity.type
_entity.pdbx_description
1 polymer ?
#
loop_
_entity_poly.entity_id
_entity_poly.type
_entity_poly.pdbx_seq_one_letter_code
_entity_poly.pdbx_strand_id
1 'polypeptide(L)'
;MAISDASVLSHLTDADIDGLAAELDAIRAEIEDCGGERDARYIYRTIALQRALEVAGRVVLAASSRRWAWWAGAATLGLAKIIENMEIGHNVMHGQWDWMNDPEIHSSSWEWDMAGTAKHWRFTHNFQHHKYTNVLDMDSDVGYGFLRVTRDQPCQPTTWPTCCSTQCAHSASSGELRCSTWA
;
A
#
# COMPACT_ATOMS: atom_id res chain seq x y z
N MET A 1 -14.89 11.43 13.56
CA MET A 1 -14.37 12.30 12.48
C MET A 1 -15.55 12.69 11.61
N ALA A 2 -15.95 13.95 11.63
CA ALA A 2 -17.06 14.45 10.82
C ALA A 2 -16.54 15.61 9.99
N ILE A 3 -16.79 15.57 8.68
CA ILE A 3 -16.54 16.68 7.77
C ILE A 3 -17.42 17.84 8.26
N SER A 4 -16.85 18.72 9.08
CA SER A 4 -17.62 19.81 9.72
C SER A 4 -18.12 20.85 8.72
N ASP A 5 -17.48 20.94 7.55
CA ASP A 5 -17.72 21.95 6.54
C ASP A 5 -18.07 21.32 5.17
N ALA A 6 -19.03 20.40 5.16
CA ALA A 6 -19.51 19.77 3.91
C ALA A 6 -20.06 20.80 2.90
N SER A 7 -20.55 21.95 3.38
CA SER A 7 -21.05 23.05 2.55
C SER A 7 -19.97 23.71 1.68
N VAL A 8 -18.70 23.69 2.11
CA VAL A 8 -17.57 24.18 1.31
C VAL A 8 -17.30 23.24 0.13
N LEU A 9 -17.60 21.95 0.29
CA LEU A 9 -17.41 20.92 -0.74
C LEU A 9 -18.63 20.76 -1.67
N SER A 10 -19.79 21.32 -1.33
CA SER A 10 -21.06 21.13 -2.04
C SER A 10 -21.43 22.28 -3.00
N HIS A 11 -20.44 23.00 -3.54
CA HIS A 11 -20.67 24.16 -4.42
C HIS A 11 -20.74 23.80 -5.92
N LEU A 12 -20.40 22.56 -6.28
CA LEU A 12 -20.43 22.10 -7.66
C LEU A 12 -21.86 21.90 -8.14
N THR A 13 -22.17 22.42 -9.32
CA THR A 13 -23.43 22.14 -10.02
C THR A 13 -23.35 20.80 -10.75
N ASP A 14 -24.50 20.26 -11.16
CA ASP A 14 -24.54 19.03 -11.98
C ASP A 14 -23.72 19.19 -13.27
N ALA A 15 -23.73 20.38 -13.87
CA ALA A 15 -22.92 20.67 -15.07
C ALA A 15 -21.41 20.67 -14.78
N ASP A 16 -20.98 21.12 -13.60
CA ASP A 16 -19.56 21.06 -13.19
C ASP A 16 -19.12 19.61 -12.96
N ILE A 17 -20.00 18.79 -12.39
CA ILE A 17 -19.75 17.35 -12.17
C ILE A 17 -19.65 16.62 -13.50
N ASP A 18 -20.58 16.85 -14.42
CA ASP A 18 -20.56 16.23 -15.76
C ASP A 18 -19.33 16.67 -16.56
N GLY A 19 -18.96 17.95 -16.46
CA GLY A 19 -17.74 18.48 -17.07
C GLY A 19 -16.48 17.80 -16.54
N LEU A 20 -16.35 17.68 -15.21
CA LEU A 20 -15.23 16.99 -14.58
C LEU A 20 -15.17 15.51 -14.99
N ALA A 21 -16.31 14.82 -15.06
CA ALA A 21 -16.36 13.43 -15.50
C ALA A 21 -15.84 13.28 -16.94
N ALA A 22 -16.27 14.15 -17.86
CA ALA A 22 -15.81 14.15 -19.24
C ALA A 22 -14.30 14.42 -19.35
N GLU A 23 -13.76 15.34 -18.54
CA GLU A 23 -12.32 15.62 -18.50
C GLU A 23 -11.52 14.41 -17.98
N LEU A 24 -11.99 13.75 -16.92
CA LEU A 24 -11.34 12.55 -16.38
C LEU A 24 -11.39 11.38 -17.38
N ASP A 25 -12.50 11.20 -18.07
CA ASP A 25 -12.65 10.19 -19.12
C ASP A 25 -11.72 10.48 -20.32
N ALA A 26 -11.55 11.74 -20.69
CA ALA A 26 -10.62 12.14 -21.75
C ALA A 26 -9.16 11.83 -21.37
N ILE A 27 -8.74 12.14 -20.13
CA ILE A 27 -7.41 11.80 -19.62
C ILE A 27 -7.21 10.28 -19.60
N ARG A 28 -8.23 9.53 -19.16
CA ARG A 28 -8.18 8.07 -19.15
C ARG A 28 -7.95 7.53 -20.56
N ALA A 29 -8.72 7.99 -21.54
CA ALA A 29 -8.59 7.55 -22.93
C ALA A 29 -7.20 7.88 -23.49
N GLU A 30 -6.67 9.08 -23.22
CA GLU A 30 -5.31 9.47 -23.63
C GLU A 30 -4.24 8.54 -23.04
N ILE A 31 -4.35 8.18 -21.76
CA ILE A 31 -3.39 7.27 -21.09
C ILE A 31 -3.52 5.85 -21.63
N GLU A 32 -4.74 5.34 -21.81
CA GLU A 32 -5.00 4.00 -22.36
C GLU A 32 -4.46 3.89 -23.80
N ASP A 33 -4.59 4.95 -24.61
CA ASP A 33 -4.01 5.04 -25.96
C ASP A 33 -2.47 5.14 -25.97
N CYS A 34 -1.87 5.67 -24.91
CA CYS A 34 -0.41 5.70 -24.76
C CYS A 34 0.19 4.33 -24.38
N GLY A 35 -0.60 3.47 -23.75
CA GLY A 35 -0.21 2.11 -23.40
C GLY A 35 0.07 1.30 -24.67
N GLY A 36 1.20 0.58 -24.71
CA GLY A 36 1.52 -0.14 -25.92
C GLY A 36 2.75 -1.04 -25.88
N GLU A 37 3.22 -1.42 -27.06
CA GLU A 37 4.29 -2.42 -27.26
C GLU A 37 5.58 -2.09 -26.50
N ARG A 38 5.88 -0.80 -26.28
CA ARG A 38 7.05 -0.38 -25.51
C ARG A 38 6.97 -0.86 -24.06
N ASP A 39 5.82 -0.66 -23.42
CA ASP A 39 5.64 -0.95 -21.99
C ASP A 39 5.46 -2.46 -21.79
N ALA A 40 4.78 -3.14 -22.72
CA ALA A 40 4.76 -4.61 -22.76
C ALA A 40 6.18 -5.19 -22.85
N ARG A 41 7.02 -4.67 -23.76
CA ARG A 41 8.41 -5.11 -23.90
C ARG A 41 9.24 -4.79 -22.67
N TYR A 42 8.93 -3.70 -21.96
CA TYR A 42 9.57 -3.37 -20.69
C TYR A 42 9.31 -4.48 -19.66
N ILE A 43 8.05 -4.81 -19.37
CA ILE A 43 7.76 -5.79 -18.32
C ILE A 43 8.29 -7.19 -18.65
N TYR A 44 8.17 -7.65 -19.91
CA TYR A 44 8.78 -8.93 -20.31
C TYR A 44 10.30 -8.95 -20.10
N ARG A 45 10.99 -7.85 -20.44
CA ARG A 45 12.45 -7.74 -20.22
C ARG A 45 12.80 -7.67 -18.75
N THR A 46 12.00 -6.97 -17.95
CA THR A 46 12.21 -6.87 -16.50
C THR A 46 12.04 -8.24 -15.83
N ILE A 47 11.03 -9.01 -16.21
CA ILE A 47 10.85 -10.40 -15.76
C ILE A 47 12.04 -11.25 -16.18
N ALA A 48 12.46 -11.21 -17.44
CA ALA A 48 13.59 -11.97 -17.92
C ALA A 48 14.90 -11.62 -17.18
N LEU A 49 15.15 -10.33 -16.94
CA LEU A 49 16.28 -9.84 -16.15
C LEU A 49 16.22 -10.36 -14.71
N GLN A 50 15.06 -10.24 -14.05
CA GLN A 50 14.86 -10.71 -12.69
C GLN A 50 15.17 -12.21 -12.57
N ARG A 51 14.62 -13.03 -13.47
CA ARG A 51 14.84 -14.50 -13.46
C ARG A 51 16.29 -14.86 -13.76
N ALA A 52 16.94 -14.14 -14.67
CA ALA A 52 18.36 -14.32 -14.95
C ALA A 52 19.24 -13.98 -13.73
N LEU A 53 18.95 -12.87 -13.03
CA LEU A 53 19.64 -12.50 -11.80
C LEU A 53 19.41 -13.52 -10.69
N GLU A 54 18.19 -14.04 -10.55
CA GLU A 54 17.86 -15.06 -9.57
C GLU A 54 18.70 -16.33 -9.79
N VAL A 55 18.71 -16.86 -11.02
CA VAL A 55 19.50 -18.05 -11.37
C VAL A 55 20.99 -17.78 -11.21
N ALA A 56 21.50 -16.65 -11.72
CA ALA A 56 22.91 -16.30 -11.61
C ALA A 56 23.35 -16.17 -10.14
N GLY A 57 22.55 -15.51 -9.30
CA GLY A 57 22.81 -15.36 -7.87
C GLY A 57 22.90 -16.72 -7.16
N ARG A 58 21.96 -17.64 -7.47
CA ARG A 58 21.98 -19.02 -6.92
C ARG A 58 23.22 -19.80 -7.37
N VAL A 59 23.59 -19.69 -8.65
CA VAL A 59 24.80 -20.35 -9.20
C VAL A 59 26.07 -19.81 -8.55
N VAL A 60 26.19 -18.48 -8.38
CA VAL A 60 27.32 -17.86 -7.70
C VAL A 60 27.42 -18.33 -6.24
N LEU A 61 26.28 -18.48 -5.55
CA LEU A 61 26.25 -19.02 -4.19
C LEU A 61 26.67 -20.48 -4.07
N ALA A 62 26.67 -21.26 -5.16
CA ALA A 62 27.26 -22.61 -5.14
C ALA A 62 28.78 -22.57 -4.85
N ALA A 63 29.44 -21.44 -5.13
CA ALA A 63 30.84 -21.19 -4.78
C ALA A 63 31.02 -20.37 -3.49
N SER A 64 30.00 -20.32 -2.61
CA SER A 64 29.97 -19.48 -1.40
C SER A 64 31.01 -19.78 -0.33
N SER A 65 31.76 -20.88 -0.46
CA SER A 65 32.96 -21.13 0.36
C SER A 65 33.99 -19.99 0.22
N ARG A 66 33.96 -19.26 -0.90
CA ARG A 66 34.71 -18.02 -1.10
C ARG A 66 33.86 -16.83 -0.64
N ARG A 67 34.39 -16.04 0.30
CA ARG A 67 33.70 -14.86 0.86
C ARG A 67 33.17 -13.88 -0.19
N TRP A 68 33.94 -13.61 -1.25
CA TRP A 68 33.52 -12.72 -2.32
C TRP A 68 32.34 -13.29 -3.13
N ALA A 69 32.32 -14.61 -3.35
CA ALA A 69 31.23 -15.27 -4.07
C ALA A 69 29.95 -15.30 -3.22
N TRP A 70 30.08 -15.50 -1.90
CA TRP A 70 28.96 -15.34 -0.98
C TRP A 70 28.33 -13.94 -1.07
N TRP A 71 29.15 -12.89 -0.95
CA TRP A 71 28.67 -11.51 -1.06
C TRP A 71 28.07 -11.19 -2.42
N ALA A 72 28.74 -11.56 -3.51
CA ALA A 72 28.25 -11.32 -4.87
C ALA A 72 26.92 -12.04 -5.12
N GLY A 73 26.82 -13.31 -4.73
CA GLY A 73 25.58 -14.09 -4.87
C GLY A 73 24.44 -13.52 -4.03
N ALA A 74 24.70 -13.19 -2.76
CA ALA A 74 23.71 -12.59 -1.87
C ALA A 74 23.21 -11.23 -2.38
N ALA A 75 24.12 -10.35 -2.84
CA ALA A 75 23.76 -9.06 -3.42
C ALA A 75 22.94 -9.22 -4.71
N THR A 76 23.32 -10.17 -5.57
CA THR A 76 22.59 -10.46 -6.82
C THR A 76 21.18 -10.97 -6.54
N LEU A 77 21.01 -11.87 -5.56
CA LEU A 77 19.69 -12.32 -5.11
C LEU A 77 18.87 -11.22 -4.44
N GLY A 78 19.51 -10.35 -3.67
CA GLY A 78 18.86 -9.17 -3.09
C GLY A 78 18.29 -8.26 -4.18
N LEU A 79 19.07 -7.99 -5.23
CA LEU A 79 18.60 -7.21 -6.38
C LEU A 79 17.46 -7.90 -7.12
N ALA A 80 17.59 -9.21 -7.40
CA ALA A 80 16.52 -10.00 -8.02
C ALA A 80 15.24 -9.95 -7.18
N LYS A 81 15.35 -9.99 -5.84
CA LYS A 81 14.20 -9.91 -4.94
C LYS A 81 13.56 -8.52 -4.95
N ILE A 82 14.34 -7.44 -4.97
CA ILE A 82 13.80 -6.08 -5.03
C ILE A 82 13.01 -5.87 -6.32
N ILE A 83 13.55 -6.32 -7.47
CA ILE A 83 12.87 -6.23 -8.76
C ILE A 83 11.57 -7.06 -8.73
N GLU A 84 11.63 -8.30 -8.25
CA GLU A 84 10.42 -9.14 -8.11
C GLU A 84 9.38 -8.50 -7.17
N ASN A 85 9.82 -7.90 -6.07
CA ASN A 85 8.91 -7.42 -5.03
C ASN A 85 8.26 -6.08 -5.42
N MET A 86 9.05 -5.09 -5.83
CA MET A 86 8.55 -3.72 -6.01
C MET A 86 8.22 -3.37 -7.45
N GLU A 87 8.92 -3.95 -8.43
CA GLU A 87 8.75 -3.60 -9.85
C GLU A 87 7.77 -4.54 -10.56
N ILE A 88 7.84 -5.85 -10.27
CA ILE A 88 7.01 -6.85 -10.94
C ILE A 88 5.78 -7.18 -10.09
N GLY A 89 5.97 -7.89 -8.98
CA GLY A 89 4.90 -8.48 -8.18
C GLY A 89 3.89 -7.44 -7.70
N HIS A 90 4.35 -6.39 -7.02
CA HIS A 90 3.49 -5.31 -6.54
C HIS A 90 2.64 -4.68 -7.67
N ASN A 91 3.26 -4.34 -8.79
CA ASN A 91 2.61 -3.67 -9.91
C ASN A 91 1.62 -4.57 -10.66
N VAL A 92 2.00 -5.82 -10.94
CA VAL A 92 1.10 -6.82 -11.54
C VAL A 92 -0.09 -7.07 -10.62
N MET A 93 0.15 -7.21 -9.32
CA MET A 93 -0.90 -7.46 -8.32
C MET A 93 -1.84 -6.26 -8.11
N HIS A 94 -1.40 -5.05 -8.46
CA HIS A 94 -2.25 -3.86 -8.55
C HIS A 94 -3.01 -3.72 -9.88
N GLY A 95 -2.80 -4.61 -10.84
CA GLY A 95 -3.49 -4.59 -12.14
C GLY A 95 -2.88 -3.61 -13.15
N GLN A 96 -1.66 -3.11 -12.91
CA GLN A 96 -0.98 -2.19 -13.83
C GLN A 96 -0.85 -2.74 -15.26
N TRP A 97 -0.81 -4.07 -15.39
CA TRP A 97 -0.54 -4.78 -16.63
C TRP A 97 -1.76 -5.52 -17.22
N ASP A 98 -2.93 -5.44 -16.56
CA ASP A 98 -4.12 -6.21 -16.95
C ASP A 98 -4.64 -5.84 -18.35
N TRP A 99 -4.37 -4.62 -18.82
CA TRP A 99 -4.70 -4.16 -20.18
C TRP A 99 -4.02 -4.99 -21.28
N MET A 100 -2.90 -5.66 -20.99
CA MET A 100 -2.24 -6.54 -21.96
C MET A 100 -3.04 -7.82 -22.22
N ASN A 101 -3.97 -8.19 -21.33
CA ASN A 101 -4.71 -9.45 -21.35
C ASN A 101 -3.79 -10.68 -21.51
N ASP A 102 -2.59 -10.59 -20.94
CA ASP A 102 -1.61 -11.68 -20.90
C ASP A 102 -1.98 -12.63 -19.74
N PRO A 103 -2.20 -13.93 -19.98
CA PRO A 103 -2.64 -14.86 -18.93
C PRO A 103 -1.60 -15.11 -17.84
N GLU A 104 -0.31 -14.91 -18.13
CA GLU A 104 0.77 -15.02 -17.15
C GLU A 104 0.90 -13.71 -16.37
N ILE A 105 0.88 -12.55 -17.05
CA ILE A 105 1.06 -11.22 -16.45
C ILE A 105 -0.29 -10.56 -16.19
N HIS A 106 -1.07 -11.13 -15.26
CA HIS A 106 -2.37 -10.59 -14.87
C HIS A 106 -2.57 -10.63 -13.35
N SER A 107 -3.21 -9.60 -12.80
CA SER A 107 -3.45 -9.45 -11.36
C SER A 107 -4.18 -10.63 -10.72
N SER A 108 -5.01 -11.34 -11.50
CA SER A 108 -5.79 -12.50 -11.05
C SER A 108 -5.03 -13.81 -11.03
N SER A 109 -4.02 -13.98 -11.89
CA SER A 109 -3.28 -15.24 -12.09
C SER A 109 -1.84 -15.18 -11.56
N TRP A 110 -1.23 -14.00 -11.48
CA TRP A 110 0.12 -13.85 -10.96
C TRP A 110 0.19 -14.31 -9.51
N GLU A 111 1.12 -15.23 -9.24
CA GLU A 111 1.49 -15.60 -7.88
C GLU A 111 2.77 -14.89 -7.51
N TRP A 112 2.66 -13.96 -6.56
CA TRP A 112 3.78 -13.19 -6.09
C TRP A 112 4.59 -14.01 -5.08
N ASP A 113 5.88 -14.21 -5.37
CA ASP A 113 6.84 -14.76 -4.42
C ASP A 113 7.02 -13.79 -3.23
N MET A 114 6.18 -13.92 -2.21
CA MET A 114 6.25 -13.18 -0.95
C MET A 114 5.89 -14.10 0.22
N ALA A 115 5.94 -13.58 1.46
CA ALA A 115 5.68 -14.37 2.67
C ALA A 115 4.23 -14.89 2.78
N GLY A 116 3.31 -14.42 1.93
CA GLY A 116 1.91 -14.80 1.91
C GLY A 116 1.44 -15.13 0.48
N THR A 117 0.18 -15.58 0.36
CA THR A 117 -0.41 -15.88 -0.95
C THR A 117 -0.86 -14.60 -1.66
N ALA A 118 -0.82 -14.61 -2.99
CA ALA A 118 -1.31 -13.52 -3.81
C ALA A 118 -2.79 -13.20 -3.50
N LYS A 119 -3.61 -14.24 -3.27
CA LYS A 119 -5.03 -14.08 -2.91
C LYS A 119 -5.22 -13.33 -1.58
N HIS A 120 -4.42 -13.68 -0.56
CA HIS A 120 -4.50 -12.99 0.73
C HIS A 120 -4.09 -11.52 0.59
N TRP A 121 -2.99 -11.25 -0.12
CA TRP A 121 -2.53 -9.89 -0.35
C TRP A 121 -3.54 -9.05 -1.14
N ARG A 122 -4.19 -9.58 -2.19
CA ARG A 122 -5.27 -8.86 -2.90
C ARG A 122 -6.43 -8.52 -1.98
N PHE A 123 -6.77 -9.40 -1.05
CA PHE A 123 -7.85 -9.12 -0.11
C PHE A 123 -7.45 -8.06 0.92
N THR A 124 -6.32 -8.22 1.60
CA THR A 124 -5.92 -7.29 2.66
C THR A 124 -5.44 -5.95 2.12
N HIS A 125 -4.69 -5.95 1.01
CA HIS A 125 -4.13 -4.73 0.46
C HIS A 125 -5.08 -4.06 -0.55
N ASN A 126 -5.51 -4.74 -1.61
CA ASN A 126 -6.35 -4.08 -2.63
C ASN A 126 -7.78 -3.83 -2.12
N PHE A 127 -8.39 -4.81 -1.44
CA PHE A 127 -9.76 -4.67 -0.99
C PHE A 127 -9.89 -3.99 0.38
N GLN A 128 -9.18 -4.41 1.42
CA GLN A 128 -9.32 -3.76 2.72
C GLN A 128 -8.60 -2.41 2.74
N HIS A 129 -7.30 -2.41 2.46
CA HIS A 129 -6.50 -1.19 2.58
C HIS A 129 -6.81 -0.14 1.51
N HIS A 130 -6.84 -0.43 0.21
CA HIS A 130 -7.08 0.60 -0.84
C HIS A 130 -8.54 1.01 -1.01
N LYS A 131 -9.51 0.10 -0.82
CA LYS A 131 -10.93 0.46 -0.94
C LYS A 131 -11.45 1.22 0.27
N TYR A 132 -10.99 0.84 1.47
CA TYR A 132 -11.44 1.42 2.73
C TYR A 132 -10.33 2.23 3.41
N THR A 133 -9.35 2.73 2.66
CA THR A 133 -8.22 3.49 3.21
C THR A 133 -8.71 4.57 4.15
N ASN A 134 -8.15 4.64 5.36
CA ASN A 134 -8.51 5.63 6.37
C ASN A 134 -9.98 5.56 6.86
N VAL A 135 -10.71 4.49 6.55
CA VAL A 135 -12.03 4.23 7.12
C VAL A 135 -11.86 3.39 8.38
N LEU A 136 -12.18 4.00 9.52
CA LEU A 136 -12.13 3.34 10.83
C LEU A 136 -12.92 2.02 10.81
N ASP A 137 -12.40 1.02 11.52
CA ASP A 137 -12.95 -0.33 11.65
C ASP A 137 -13.03 -1.16 10.34
N MET A 138 -12.64 -0.57 9.20
CA MET A 138 -12.61 -1.24 7.89
C MET A 138 -11.19 -1.43 7.36
N ASP A 139 -10.31 -0.46 7.60
CA ASP A 139 -8.88 -0.54 7.30
C ASP A 139 -8.08 -0.79 8.57
N SER A 140 -7.50 -1.98 8.67
CA SER A 140 -6.67 -2.39 9.81
C SER A 140 -5.39 -1.58 9.94
N ASP A 141 -4.97 -0.90 8.87
CA ASP A 141 -3.75 -0.11 8.86
C ASP A 141 -3.95 1.25 9.55
N VAL A 142 -5.20 1.61 9.85
CA VAL A 142 -5.53 2.77 10.70
C VAL A 142 -5.07 2.49 12.12
N GLY A 143 -3.86 2.95 12.40
CA GLY A 143 -3.19 2.83 13.69
C GLY A 143 -2.65 1.43 13.99
N TYR A 144 -2.76 0.48 13.05
CA TYR A 144 -2.20 -0.87 13.15
C TYR A 144 -2.54 -1.60 14.47
N GLY A 145 -3.64 -1.22 15.12
CA GLY A 145 -4.07 -1.72 16.43
C GLY A 145 -3.26 -1.24 17.64
N PHE A 146 -2.14 -0.52 17.44
CA PHE A 146 -1.29 -0.03 18.53
C PHE A 146 -1.15 1.48 18.58
N LEU A 147 -1.62 2.22 17.58
CA LEU A 147 -1.65 3.68 17.57
C LEU A 147 -3.11 4.15 17.68
N ARG A 148 -3.37 5.03 18.64
CA ARG A 148 -4.62 5.76 18.78
C ARG A 148 -4.66 6.88 17.73
N VAL A 149 -5.61 6.78 16.81
CA VAL A 149 -5.72 7.68 15.63
C VAL A 149 -6.88 8.66 15.77
N THR A 150 -7.81 8.43 16.69
CA THR A 150 -8.98 9.29 16.90
C THR A 150 -9.22 9.63 18.37
N ARG A 151 -9.96 10.72 18.60
CA ARG A 151 -10.42 11.12 19.94
C ARG A 151 -11.42 10.12 20.52
N ASP A 152 -12.24 9.51 19.67
CA ASP A 152 -13.31 8.59 20.04
C ASP A 152 -12.77 7.23 20.51
N GLN A 153 -11.55 6.86 20.10
CA GLN A 153 -10.86 5.69 20.64
C GLN A 153 -10.47 5.93 22.13
N PRO A 154 -10.93 5.09 23.08
CA PRO A 154 -10.55 5.23 24.48
C PRO A 154 -9.06 4.98 24.67
N CYS A 155 -8.43 5.72 25.58
CA CYS A 155 -7.02 5.50 25.90
C CYS A 155 -6.86 4.12 26.58
N GLN A 156 -6.03 3.26 26.00
CA GLN A 156 -5.65 1.96 26.56
C GLN A 156 -4.13 1.91 26.80
N PRO A 157 -3.64 1.16 27.82
CA PRO A 157 -2.21 1.01 28.07
C PRO A 157 -1.40 0.48 26.88
N THR A 158 -2.07 -0.27 25.99
CA THR A 158 -1.47 -0.89 24.79
C THR A 158 -1.51 -0.01 23.54
N THR A 159 -2.17 1.16 23.59
CA THR A 159 -2.29 2.09 22.46
C THR A 159 -1.36 3.31 22.62
N TRP A 160 -0.73 3.76 21.53
CA TRP A 160 0.23 4.87 21.44
C TRP A 160 -0.40 6.11 20.75
N PRO A 161 -0.10 7.36 21.16
CA PRO A 161 0.55 7.71 22.41
C PRO A 161 -0.25 7.16 23.58
N THR A 162 0.43 6.39 24.43
CA THR A 162 -0.15 5.94 25.68
C THR A 162 -0.43 7.21 26.44
N CYS A 163 -1.67 7.42 26.89
CA CYS A 163 -1.95 8.48 27.84
C CYS A 163 -1.06 8.22 29.06
N CYS A 164 0.11 8.84 29.11
CA CYS A 164 0.98 8.79 30.26
C CYS A 164 0.17 9.39 31.40
N SER A 165 -0.06 8.59 32.42
CA SER A 165 -0.92 8.89 33.55
C SER A 165 -0.39 10.12 34.31
N THR A 166 -0.78 11.34 33.95
CA THR A 166 -0.73 12.50 34.87
C THR A 166 -1.44 13.73 34.32
N GLN A 167 -2.69 13.95 34.75
CA GLN A 167 -3.19 15.18 35.38
C GLN A 167 -4.72 15.12 35.51
N CYS A 168 -5.22 14.17 36.30
CA CYS A 168 -6.45 14.44 37.05
C CYS A 168 -6.04 15.29 38.25
N ALA A 169 -5.96 16.61 38.08
CA ALA A 169 -5.86 17.50 39.23
C ALA A 169 -7.24 17.48 39.93
N HIS A 170 -7.27 17.04 41.20
CA HIS A 170 -8.47 17.18 42.04
C HIS A 170 -8.80 18.68 42.16
N SER A 171 -9.88 19.13 41.53
CA SER A 171 -10.50 20.41 41.90
C SER A 171 -11.15 20.22 43.26
N ALA A 172 -10.50 20.71 44.32
CA ALA A 172 -10.97 20.62 45.69
C ALA A 172 -12.30 21.39 45.95
N SER A 173 -12.85 22.09 44.96
CA SER A 173 -14.02 22.96 45.13
C SER A 173 -15.31 22.48 44.47
N SER A 174 -15.31 21.41 43.66
CA SER A 174 -16.51 21.04 42.88
C SER A 174 -16.90 19.56 42.88
N GLY A 175 -16.04 18.64 43.33
CA GLY A 175 -16.37 17.20 43.35
C GLY A 175 -16.56 16.55 41.97
N GLU A 176 -16.42 17.30 40.87
CA GLU A 176 -16.44 16.78 39.50
C GLU A 176 -15.03 16.45 39.02
N LEU A 177 -14.83 15.20 38.56
CA LEU A 177 -13.63 14.79 37.82
C LEU A 177 -13.67 15.44 36.43
N ARG A 178 -12.98 16.56 36.25
CA ARG A 178 -12.72 17.13 34.91
C ARG A 178 -11.36 16.64 34.42
N CYS A 179 -11.36 15.64 33.55
CA CYS A 179 -10.20 15.38 32.69
C CYS A 179 -10.11 16.51 31.67
N SER A 180 -9.02 17.29 31.71
CA SER A 180 -8.73 18.21 30.62
C SER A 180 -8.52 17.39 29.33
N THR A 181 -9.38 17.61 28.36
CA THR A 181 -9.17 17.11 27.01
C THR A 181 -8.07 17.94 26.34
N TRP A 182 -6.84 17.45 26.48
CA TRP A 182 -5.65 17.74 25.66
C TRP A 182 -4.98 19.12 25.79
N ALA A 183 -3.65 19.08 25.79
CA ALA A 183 -2.77 20.12 25.25
C ALA A 183 -2.47 19.79 23.78
#